data_AF-A0A829CS16-F1
#
_entry.id   AF-A0A829CS16-F1
#
_cell.length_a   1.000
_cell.length_b   1.000
_cell.length_c   1.000
_cell.angle_alpha   90.00
_cell.angle_beta   90.00
_cell.angle_gamma   90.00
#
_symmetry.space_group_name_H-M   'P 1'
#
loop_
_entity.id
_entity.type
_entity.pdbx_description
1 polymer ?
#
loop_
_entity_poly.entity_id
_entity_poly.type
_entity_poly.pdbx_seq_one_letter_code
_entity_poly.pdbx_strand_id
1 'polypeptide(L)'
;MIEKNPFTGVGPGNYNREIGKSRIEHSEEYRELYYFYETTQRGHAHNDYFHLLAVFGIPSFLLFLLLGTELYRRLITTKLSYEHSLYFFGLSGFFISGLFQCYFQDDEVVILFWILCGLFLRLSKNQSDFVEVA
;
A
#
# COMPACT_ATOMS: atom_id res chain seq x y z
N MET A 1 0.50 -15.42 -11.57
CA MET A 1 -0.79 -15.03 -10.96
C MET A 1 -1.42 -13.84 -11.66
N ILE A 2 -0.74 -12.68 -11.69
CA ILE A 2 -1.22 -11.45 -12.35
C ILE A 2 -1.53 -11.69 -13.83
N GLU A 3 -0.61 -12.30 -14.58
CA GLU A 3 -0.79 -12.61 -16.00
C GLU A 3 -2.05 -13.47 -16.27
N LYS A 4 -2.33 -14.43 -15.38
CA LYS A 4 -3.48 -15.34 -15.51
C LYS A 4 -4.81 -14.68 -15.12
N ASN A 5 -4.80 -13.71 -14.21
CA ASN A 5 -6.00 -13.04 -13.70
C ASN A 5 -5.78 -11.52 -13.57
N PRO A 6 -5.57 -10.78 -14.67
CA PRO A 6 -5.14 -9.39 -14.59
C PRO A 6 -6.22 -8.45 -14.05
N PHE A 7 -7.50 -8.71 -14.35
CA PHE A 7 -8.60 -7.81 -13.99
C PHE A 7 -9.15 -8.03 -12.58
N THR A 8 -9.19 -9.27 -12.10
CA THR A 8 -9.82 -9.61 -10.82
C THR A 8 -8.83 -10.05 -9.76
N GLY A 9 -7.58 -10.33 -10.16
CA GLY A 9 -6.62 -11.02 -9.31
C GLY A 9 -7.10 -12.44 -8.98
N VAL A 10 -6.36 -13.10 -8.08
CA VAL A 10 -6.69 -14.46 -7.63
C VAL A 10 -7.75 -14.47 -6.51
N GLY A 11 -8.06 -13.33 -5.92
CA GLY A 11 -8.94 -13.17 -4.75
C GLY A 11 -8.19 -13.30 -3.41
N PRO A 12 -8.61 -12.57 -2.36
CA PRO A 12 -7.89 -12.49 -1.08
C PRO A 12 -7.75 -13.84 -0.37
N GLY A 13 -8.76 -14.70 -0.45
CA GLY A 13 -8.72 -16.04 0.14
C GLY A 13 -7.82 -17.04 -0.60
N ASN A 14 -7.35 -16.71 -1.81
CA ASN A 14 -6.64 -17.67 -2.67
C ASN A 14 -5.13 -17.38 -2.78
N TYR A 15 -4.65 -16.21 -2.33
CA TYR A 15 -3.25 -15.81 -2.51
C TYR A 15 -2.25 -16.86 -2.03
N ASN A 16 -2.41 -17.35 -0.79
CA ASN A 16 -1.50 -18.34 -0.21
C ASN A 16 -1.48 -19.67 -0.96
N ARG A 17 -2.63 -20.07 -1.52
CA ARG A 17 -2.73 -21.29 -2.34
C ARG A 17 -2.02 -21.10 -3.68
N GLU A 18 -2.26 -19.98 -4.36
CA GLU A 18 -1.71 -19.73 -5.68
C GLU A 18 -0.19 -19.45 -5.65
N ILE A 19 0.31 -18.74 -4.62
CA ILE A 19 1.75 -18.58 -4.42
C ILE A 19 2.41 -19.91 -4.05
N GLY A 20 1.72 -20.78 -3.29
CA GLY A 20 2.19 -22.12 -2.96
C GLY A 20 2.43 -22.96 -4.22
N LYS A 21 1.45 -23.01 -5.13
CA LYS A 21 1.59 -23.69 -6.43
C LYS A 21 2.77 -23.12 -7.23
N SER A 22 2.84 -21.79 -7.35
CA SER A 22 3.90 -21.12 -8.10
C SER A 22 5.31 -21.42 -7.55
N ARG A 23 5.46 -21.53 -6.23
CA ARG A 23 6.76 -21.84 -5.59
C ARG A 23 7.15 -23.30 -5.78
N ILE A 24 6.20 -24.23 -5.68
CA ILE A 24 6.46 -25.65 -5.94
C ILE A 24 6.92 -25.83 -7.38
N GLU A 25 6.14 -25.32 -8.34
CA GLU A 25 6.47 -25.37 -9.77
C GLU A 25 7.86 -24.79 -10.05
N HIS A 26 8.18 -23.63 -9.47
CA HIS A 26 9.48 -23.01 -9.65
C HIS A 26 10.62 -23.76 -8.94
N SER A 27 10.38 -24.41 -7.79
CA SER A 27 11.39 -25.24 -7.12
C SER A 27 11.63 -26.58 -7.81
N GLU A 28 10.67 -27.09 -8.58
CA GLU A 28 10.85 -28.29 -9.40
C GLU A 28 11.79 -28.00 -10.58
N GLU A 29 11.69 -26.80 -11.16
CA GLU A 29 12.60 -26.28 -12.18
C GLU A 29 13.98 -25.93 -11.60
N TYR A 30 14.01 -25.22 -10.47
CA TYR A 30 15.21 -24.73 -9.80
C TYR A 30 15.33 -25.33 -8.38
N ARG A 31 15.91 -26.53 -8.29
CA ARG A 31 15.97 -27.30 -7.04
C ARG A 31 16.71 -26.60 -5.91
N GLU A 32 17.68 -25.75 -6.22
CA GLU A 32 18.39 -24.91 -5.26
C GLU A 32 17.47 -23.95 -4.48
N LEU A 33 16.31 -23.61 -5.04
CA LEU A 33 15.32 -22.73 -4.42
C LEU A 33 14.38 -23.44 -3.43
N TYR A 34 14.36 -24.78 -3.43
CA TYR A 34 13.44 -25.57 -2.59
C TYR A 34 13.55 -25.20 -1.11
N TYR A 35 14.78 -25.16 -0.57
CA TYR A 35 15.00 -24.83 0.84
C TYR A 35 14.53 -23.41 1.18
N PHE A 36 14.81 -22.42 0.32
CA PHE A 36 14.37 -21.04 0.52
C PHE A 36 12.84 -20.95 0.48
N TYR A 37 12.19 -21.71 -0.39
CA TYR A 37 10.73 -21.71 -0.48
C TYR A 37 10.03 -22.46 0.65
N GLU A 38 10.68 -23.44 1.27
CA GLU A 38 10.11 -24.12 2.42
C GLU A 38 10.24 -23.30 3.69
N THR A 39 11.34 -22.57 3.85
CA THR A 39 11.64 -21.79 5.06
C THR A 39 11.02 -20.39 5.07
N THR A 40 10.74 -19.80 3.90
CA THR A 40 10.19 -18.44 3.83
C THR A 40 8.65 -18.45 3.99
N GLN A 41 8.15 -17.63 4.91
CA GLN A 41 6.74 -17.51 5.29
C GLN A 41 5.81 -17.16 4.10
N ARG A 42 4.55 -17.59 4.20
CA ARG A 42 3.52 -17.53 3.15
C ARG A 42 2.38 -16.58 3.52
N GLY A 43 2.69 -15.30 3.73
CA GLY A 43 1.71 -14.29 4.11
C GLY A 43 1.31 -13.39 2.94
N HIS A 44 2.23 -12.52 2.55
CA HIS A 44 1.97 -11.41 1.62
C HIS A 44 3.20 -11.15 0.75
N ALA A 45 3.06 -10.35 -0.30
CA ALA A 45 4.22 -9.87 -1.03
C ALA A 45 4.81 -8.67 -0.28
N HIS A 46 6.14 -8.55 -0.25
CA HIS A 46 6.84 -7.37 0.27
C HIS A 46 6.83 -6.23 -0.76
N ASN A 47 5.63 -5.93 -1.26
CA ASN A 47 5.31 -4.89 -2.21
C ASN A 47 3.78 -4.76 -2.25
N ASP A 48 3.26 -3.69 -1.64
CA ASP A 48 1.82 -3.40 -1.58
C ASP A 48 1.17 -3.44 -2.97
N TYR A 49 1.84 -2.87 -3.97
CA TYR A 49 1.33 -2.72 -5.33
C TYR A 49 1.14 -4.05 -6.05
N PHE A 50 2.18 -4.89 -6.06
CA PHE A 50 2.10 -6.22 -6.66
C PHE A 50 1.22 -7.16 -5.86
N HIS A 51 1.16 -7.00 -4.54
CA HIS A 51 0.21 -7.77 -3.74
C HIS A 51 -1.23 -7.43 -4.12
N LEU A 52 -1.59 -6.14 -4.13
CA LEU A 52 -2.92 -5.67 -4.52
C LEU A 52 -3.28 -6.10 -5.93
N LEU A 53 -2.33 -5.99 -6.87
CA LEU A 53 -2.51 -6.41 -8.26
C LEU A 53 -2.69 -7.93 -8.38
N ALA A 54 -1.94 -8.73 -7.63
CA ALA A 54 -2.07 -10.19 -7.64
C ALA A 54 -3.39 -10.65 -7.00
N VAL A 55 -3.83 -9.98 -5.95
CA VAL A 55 -5.01 -10.37 -5.16
C VAL A 55 -6.31 -9.86 -5.76
N PHE A 56 -6.36 -8.60 -6.17
CA PHE A 56 -7.60 -7.91 -6.58
C PHE A 56 -7.55 -7.39 -8.03
N GLY A 57 -6.42 -7.51 -8.73
CA GLY A 57 -6.28 -7.14 -10.13
C GLY A 57 -6.05 -5.66 -10.38
N ILE A 58 -6.11 -5.26 -11.65
CA ILE A 58 -5.85 -3.89 -12.11
C ILE A 58 -6.74 -2.84 -11.41
N PRO A 59 -8.05 -3.07 -11.17
CA PRO A 59 -8.90 -2.08 -10.53
C PRO A 59 -8.39 -1.64 -9.15
N SER A 60 -7.92 -2.56 -8.30
CA SER A 60 -7.38 -2.20 -6.98
C SER A 60 -6.10 -1.40 -7.09
N PHE A 61 -5.22 -1.77 -8.02
CA PHE A 61 -3.97 -1.08 -8.26
C PHE A 61 -4.21 0.37 -8.69
N LEU A 62 -5.16 0.59 -9.60
CA LEU A 62 -5.55 1.93 -10.04
C LEU A 62 -6.18 2.75 -8.91
N LEU A 63 -7.07 2.16 -8.10
CA LEU A 63 -7.65 2.83 -6.94
C LEU A 63 -6.60 3.19 -5.89
N PHE A 64 -5.61 2.33 -5.67
CA PHE A 64 -4.51 2.58 -4.75
C PHE A 64 -3.61 3.72 -5.23
N LEU A 65 -3.28 3.76 -6.53
CA LEU A 65 -2.56 4.90 -7.13
C LEU A 65 -3.37 6.20 -7.07
N LEU A 66 -4.68 6.13 -7.31
CA LEU A 66 -5.56 7.28 -7.19
C LEU A 66 -5.58 7.82 -5.76
N LEU A 67 -5.67 6.94 -4.75
CA LEU A 67 -5.62 7.31 -3.34
C LEU A 67 -4.31 8.04 -3.01
N GLY A 68 -3.16 7.46 -3.38
CA GLY A 68 -1.84 8.07 -3.14
C GLY A 68 -1.67 9.41 -3.87
N THR A 69 -2.13 9.48 -5.12
CA THR A 69 -2.05 10.72 -5.94
C THR A 69 -2.94 11.82 -5.36
N GLU A 70 -4.16 11.49 -4.96
CA GLU A 70 -5.08 12.45 -4.35
C GLU A 70 -4.57 12.93 -2.99
N LEU A 71 -3.98 12.03 -2.18
CA LEU A 71 -3.35 12.41 -0.93
C LEU A 71 -2.17 13.36 -1.17
N TYR A 72 -1.28 13.02 -2.09
CA TYR A 72 -0.16 13.88 -2.46
C TYR A 72 -0.62 15.25 -2.97
N ARG A 73 -1.63 15.27 -3.84
CA ARG A 73 -2.25 16.50 -4.34
C ARG A 73 -2.78 17.36 -3.18
N ARG A 74 -3.45 16.76 -2.20
CA ARG A 74 -3.92 17.49 -1.01
C ARG A 74 -2.78 18.02 -0.16
N LEU A 75 -1.72 17.23 0.07
CA LEU A 75 -0.57 17.65 0.86
C LEU A 75 0.12 18.90 0.29
N ILE A 76 0.20 19.01 -1.05
CA ILE A 76 0.84 20.16 -1.70
C ILE A 76 -0.10 21.36 -1.92
N THR A 77 -1.42 21.15 -1.92
CA THR A 77 -2.40 22.23 -2.18
C THR A 77 -3.00 22.81 -0.91
N THR A 78 -3.05 22.06 0.18
CA THR A 78 -3.52 22.56 1.47
C THR A 78 -2.50 23.54 2.05
N LYS A 79 -2.96 24.75 2.37
CA LYS A 79 -2.15 25.77 3.05
C LYS A 79 -2.12 25.51 4.56
N LEU A 80 -1.22 24.64 5.01
CA LEU A 80 -0.86 24.51 6.41
C LEU A 80 0.33 25.40 6.75
N SER A 81 0.55 25.69 8.03
CA SER A 81 1.82 26.26 8.48
C SER A 81 2.98 25.31 8.13
N TYR A 82 4.19 25.85 7.97
CA TYR A 82 5.38 25.06 7.64
C TYR A 82 5.59 23.91 8.64
N GLU A 83 5.55 24.22 9.93
CA GLU A 83 5.69 23.24 11.02
C GLU A 83 4.66 22.11 10.93
N HIS A 84 3.38 22.44 10.69
CA HIS A 84 2.35 21.42 10.54
C HIS A 84 2.53 20.58 9.26
N SER A 85 2.99 21.20 8.17
CA SER A 85 3.21 20.51 6.90
C SER A 85 4.31 19.44 7.01
N LEU A 86 5.33 19.68 7.84
CA LEU A 86 6.43 18.73 8.07
C LEU A 86 5.93 17.37 8.60
N TYR A 87 4.93 17.36 9.48
CA TYR A 87 4.37 16.12 10.02
C TYR A 87 3.74 15.21 8.95
N PHE A 88 3.30 15.79 7.83
CA PHE A 88 2.52 15.07 6.83
C PHE A 88 3.29 14.68 5.58
N PHE A 89 4.53 15.13 5.39
CA PHE A 89 5.39 14.59 4.32
C PHE A 89 5.64 13.08 4.47
N GLY A 90 5.62 12.56 5.70
CA GLY A 90 5.69 11.13 5.99
C GLY A 90 4.57 10.32 5.32
N LEU A 91 3.39 10.90 5.09
CA LEU A 91 2.29 10.24 4.37
C LEU A 91 2.64 9.96 2.91
N SER A 92 3.41 10.85 2.27
CA SER A 92 3.90 10.61 0.91
C SER A 92 4.99 9.54 0.89
N GLY A 93 5.88 9.57 1.89
CA GLY A 93 6.89 8.53 2.10
C GLY A 93 6.28 7.14 2.26
N PHE A 94 5.16 7.04 3.01
CA PHE A 94 4.46 5.80 3.29
C PHE A 94 3.99 5.05 2.03
N PHE A 95 3.45 5.78 1.04
CA PHE A 95 3.08 5.19 -0.26
C PHE A 95 4.31 4.72 -1.03
N ILE A 96 5.37 5.54 -1.10
CA ILE A 96 6.59 5.20 -1.82
C ILE A 96 7.26 3.97 -1.20
N SER A 97 7.31 3.87 0.13
CA SER A 97 7.85 2.71 0.84
C SER A 97 7.07 1.43 0.57
N GLY A 98 5.77 1.52 0.27
CA GLY A 98 4.95 0.37 -0.14
C GLY A 98 5.42 -0.30 -1.44
N LEU A 99 6.30 0.32 -2.22
CA LEU A 99 6.97 -0.33 -3.36
C LEU A 99 7.96 -1.42 -2.90
N PHE A 100 8.43 -1.36 -1.66
CA PHE A 100 9.46 -2.24 -1.13
C PHE A 100 9.01 -3.02 0.10
N GLN A 101 7.84 -2.69 0.65
CA GLN A 101 7.31 -3.23 1.91
C GLN A 101 5.80 -3.48 1.80
N CYS A 102 5.23 -4.05 2.88
CA CYS A 102 3.83 -4.44 3.01
C CYS A 102 3.10 -3.58 4.04
N TYR A 103 3.24 -2.25 3.95
CA TYR A 103 2.77 -1.34 5.00
C TYR A 103 1.24 -1.27 5.06
N PHE A 104 0.54 -1.56 3.96
CA PHE A 104 -0.91 -1.55 3.94
C PHE A 104 -1.53 -2.92 4.26
N GLN A 105 -0.74 -4.00 4.35
CA GLN A 105 -1.21 -5.29 4.89
C GLN A 105 -0.93 -5.45 6.39
N ASP A 106 0.06 -4.75 6.92
CA ASP A 106 0.40 -4.76 8.33
C ASP A 106 -0.50 -3.79 9.11
N ASP A 107 -1.35 -4.33 9.98
CA ASP A 107 -2.34 -3.58 10.74
C ASP A 107 -1.70 -2.62 11.76
N GLU A 108 -0.55 -3.00 12.32
CA GLU A 108 0.21 -2.19 13.28
C GLU A 108 0.82 -0.95 12.61
N VAL A 109 1.14 -1.05 11.32
CA VAL A 109 1.75 0.05 10.54
C VAL A 109 0.67 0.94 9.91
N VAL A 110 -0.37 0.35 9.32
CA VAL A 110 -1.41 1.09 8.60
C VAL A 110 -2.27 1.97 9.51
N ILE A 111 -2.40 1.62 10.80
CA ILE A 111 -3.16 2.45 11.75
C ILE A 111 -2.54 3.84 11.94
N LEU A 112 -1.20 3.94 11.94
CA LEU A 112 -0.50 5.21 12.04
C LEU A 112 -0.76 6.08 10.81
N PHE A 113 -0.80 5.47 9.62
CA PHE A 113 -1.17 6.16 8.39
C PHE A 113 -2.58 6.78 8.48
N TRP A 114 -3.57 6.03 8.99
CA TRP A 114 -4.93 6.53 9.14
C TRP A 114 -5.06 7.63 10.20
N ILE A 115 -4.33 7.52 11.31
CA ILE A 115 -4.27 8.56 12.35
C ILE A 115 -3.70 9.87 11.76
N LEU A 116 -2.60 9.78 11.02
CA LEU A 116 -1.98 10.94 10.37
C LEU A 116 -2.90 11.57 9.32
N CYS A 117 -3.62 10.77 8.54
CA CYS A 117 -4.64 11.28 7.61
C CYS A 117 -5.77 12.02 8.35
N GLY A 118 -6.25 11.49 9.48
CA GLY A 118 -7.26 12.14 10.30
C GLY A 118 -6.78 13.47 10.91
N LEU A 119 -5.53 13.49 11.39
CA LEU A 119 -4.92 14.72 11.91
C LEU A 119 -4.72 15.77 10.82
N PHE A 120 -4.28 15.35 9.63
CA PHE A 120 -4.16 16.22 8.45
C PHE A 120 -5.50 16.86 8.11
N LEU A 121 -6.58 16.07 8.05
CA LEU A 121 -7.92 16.57 7.77
C LEU A 121 -8.37 17.61 8.81
N ARG A 122 -8.17 17.32 10.11
CA ARG A 122 -8.54 18.23 11.20
C ARG A 122 -7.79 19.56 11.13
N LEU A 123 -6.47 19.53 10.95
CA LEU A 123 -5.67 20.75 10.89
C LEU A 123 -5.97 21.57 9.63
N SER A 124 -6.24 20.89 8.51
CA SER A 124 -6.65 21.54 7.26
C SER A 124 -7.95 22.34 7.44
N LYS A 125 -8.93 21.77 8.15
CA LYS A 125 -10.21 22.43 8.43
C LYS A 125 -10.07 23.62 9.38
N ASN A 126 -9.32 23.46 10.48
CA ASN A 126 -9.11 24.57 11.41
C ASN A 126 -8.48 25.78 10.69
N GLN A 127 -7.52 25.53 9.80
CA GLN A 127 -6.85 26.60 9.06
C GLN A 127 -7.77 27.27 8.03
N SER A 128 -8.69 26.54 7.37
CA SER A 128 -9.70 27.19 6.52
C SER A 128 -10.64 28.08 7.33
N ASP A 129 -11.10 27.61 8.49
CA ASP A 129 -12.02 28.36 9.34
C ASP A 129 -11.36 29.65 9.87
N PHE A 130 -10.06 29.65 10.19
CA PHE A 130 -9.33 30.86 10.58
C PHE A 130 -9.18 31.88 9.44
N VAL A 131 -9.02 31.42 8.18
CA VAL A 131 -8.90 32.31 7.02
C VAL A 131 -10.23 32.94 6.63
N GLU A 132 -11.36 32.26 6.84
CA GLU A 132 -12.70 32.83 6.56
C GLU A 132 -13.14 33.89 7.58
N VAL A 133 -12.58 33.87 8.80
CA VAL A 133 -12.95 34.78 9.90
C VAL A 133 -12.07 36.04 9.96
N ALA A 134 -10.92 36.06 9.28
CA ALA A 134 -9.95 37.15 9.26
C ALA A 134 -10.10 38.07 8.04
#